data_AF-A0A3A5AIV9-F1
#
_entry.id   AF-A0A3A5AIV9-F1
#
_cell.length_a   1.000
_cell.length_b   1.000
_cell.length_c   1.000
_cell.angle_alpha   90.00
_cell.angle_beta   90.00
_cell.angle_gamma   90.00
#
_symmetry.space_group_name_H-M   'P 1'
#
loop_
_entity.id
_entity.type
_entity.pdbx_description
1 polymer ?
#
loop_
_entity_poly.entity_id
_entity_poly.type
_entity_poly.pdbx_seq_one_letter_code
_entity_poly.pdbx_strand_id
1 'polypeptide(L)'
;MSGQNILTETAHSLREFNELVAKLERFLSNGEESANEQDKFWYRGVNNGSYTLTPSLYRYRNPIEKEQLLFNLHGKSAIERLGGKLVSWERVIHMQHYNIPTRLLDWTANKWIAVFFALTSAPIQPCVYILNPLRLNRKGNQVGLPRVPMDNNFDFEEHFLGNPVLAAHYPLAVIPTVPNDRSTRQTSRFTIQGRDPEALERQAPECLARVNLHESSYAELRREVARVGIDWSNIFPDHEGVAQFVKSEGRLEPIPYDENIASRIRKHLQDRARHDLHVLRHRDEGKEPYGKGIGFCNIDEAYLHRSAEAAKMVTWLKEGPPFVFITGKAGVGKTNFALHTLLCEDCFQEQPSVFFSFKLYGSRPSRVDRNDGAGELANHLYEITLGHKYSEQERHVARQMISEGDVVLVLDGLDELARIRGVEAVEEVGRELDGLFGGSPKARVVITCRDHILARLRGTGALGNARNQLELQLDKFPAKIVRNALRTKIYKVPEELVRMACVPLFYEMIRRTPDHWQELLKAEDN
;
A
#
# COMPACT_ATOMS: atom_id res chain seq x y z
N MET A 1 -34.80 12.30 11.50
CA MET A 1 -34.88 13.66 10.92
C MET A 1 -34.42 13.56 9.48
N SER A 2 -35.29 13.91 8.54
CA SER A 2 -35.04 13.79 7.09
C SER A 2 -33.81 14.60 6.69
N GLY A 3 -32.69 13.92 6.38
CA GLY A 3 -31.47 14.57 5.93
C GLY A 3 -31.72 15.29 4.62
N GLN A 4 -31.65 16.62 4.63
CA GLN A 4 -31.64 17.38 3.38
C GLN A 4 -30.34 17.04 2.64
N ASN A 5 -30.45 16.33 1.52
CA ASN A 5 -29.34 16.12 0.61
C ASN A 5 -29.03 17.43 -0.13
N ILE A 6 -27.74 17.68 -0.39
CA ILE A 6 -27.31 18.79 -1.23
C ILE A 6 -27.97 18.72 -2.61
N LEU A 7 -28.29 19.89 -3.18
CA LEU A 7 -28.83 19.96 -4.53
C LEU A 7 -27.76 19.45 -5.51
N THR A 8 -28.09 18.39 -6.24
CA THR A 8 -27.17 17.68 -7.14
C THR A 8 -27.77 17.59 -8.54
N GLU A 9 -27.04 18.06 -9.54
CA GLU A 9 -27.41 17.97 -10.96
C GLU A 9 -26.24 17.40 -11.76
N THR A 10 -26.49 16.91 -12.98
CA THR A 10 -25.47 16.27 -13.83
C THR A 10 -25.35 17.01 -15.14
N ALA A 11 -24.13 17.41 -15.53
CA ALA A 11 -23.85 18.07 -16.79
C ALA A 11 -23.37 17.07 -17.85
N HIS A 12 -24.01 17.06 -19.02
CA HIS A 12 -23.63 16.23 -20.18
C HIS A 12 -22.85 16.99 -21.24
N SER A 13 -22.74 18.32 -21.15
CA SER A 13 -21.98 19.18 -22.06
C SER A 13 -21.38 20.41 -21.36
N LEU A 14 -20.45 21.12 -22.02
CA LEU A 14 -19.91 22.40 -21.52
C LEU A 14 -21.00 23.47 -21.34
N ARG A 15 -21.99 23.49 -22.24
CA ARG A 15 -23.13 24.43 -22.17
C ARG A 15 -23.96 24.16 -20.93
N GLU A 16 -24.37 22.91 -20.74
CA GLU A 16 -25.18 22.49 -19.60
C GLU A 16 -24.43 22.70 -18.28
N PHE A 17 -23.12 22.44 -18.23
CA PHE A 17 -22.30 22.75 -17.06
C PHE A 17 -22.39 24.23 -16.66
N ASN A 18 -22.24 25.16 -17.61
CA ASN A 18 -22.33 26.58 -17.32
C ASN A 18 -23.76 27.01 -16.91
N GLU A 19 -24.78 26.46 -17.56
CA GLU A 19 -26.19 26.73 -17.22
C GLU A 19 -26.52 26.23 -15.80
N LEU A 20 -26.07 25.02 -15.44
CA LEU A 20 -26.24 24.44 -14.12
C LEU A 20 -25.49 25.22 -13.04
N VAL A 21 -24.23 25.58 -13.28
CA VAL A 21 -23.45 26.40 -12.33
C VAL A 21 -24.18 27.72 -12.04
N ALA A 22 -24.61 28.44 -13.07
CA ALA A 22 -25.35 29.70 -12.90
C ALA A 22 -26.68 29.51 -12.16
N LYS A 23 -27.42 28.43 -12.44
CA LYS A 23 -28.66 28.07 -11.74
C LYS A 23 -28.40 27.82 -10.26
N LEU A 24 -27.37 27.04 -9.93
CA LEU A 24 -27.02 26.68 -8.55
C LEU A 24 -26.47 27.87 -7.77
N GLU A 25 -25.69 28.75 -8.39
CA GLU A 25 -25.24 30.02 -7.79
C GLU A 25 -26.41 30.93 -7.42
N ARG A 26 -27.43 31.04 -8.29
CA ARG A 26 -28.65 31.78 -7.98
C ARG A 26 -29.40 31.16 -6.82
N PHE A 27 -29.53 29.84 -6.80
CA PHE A 27 -30.14 29.09 -5.69
C PHE A 27 -29.40 29.35 -4.37
N LEU A 28 -28.07 29.30 -4.37
CA LEU A 28 -27.25 29.51 -3.18
C LEU A 28 -27.20 30.98 -2.70
N SER A 29 -27.44 31.96 -3.60
CA SER A 29 -27.49 33.38 -3.26
C SER A 29 -28.75 33.78 -2.49
N ASN A 30 -29.84 33.00 -2.56
CA ASN A 30 -31.16 33.35 -2.02
C ASN A 30 -31.66 34.79 -2.37
N GLY A 31 -31.17 35.40 -3.45
CA GLY A 31 -31.53 36.77 -3.85
C GLY A 31 -30.79 37.90 -3.12
N GLU A 32 -29.79 37.61 -2.28
CA GLU A 32 -28.94 38.63 -1.67
C GLU A 32 -27.83 39.09 -2.63
N GLU A 33 -27.75 40.39 -2.90
CA GLU A 33 -26.60 41.03 -3.56
C GLU A 33 -25.51 41.33 -2.51
N SER A 34 -24.26 40.94 -2.78
CA SER A 34 -23.11 41.26 -1.92
C SER A 34 -21.91 41.69 -2.76
N ALA A 35 -21.00 42.44 -2.14
CA ALA A 35 -20.19 43.50 -2.73
C ALA A 35 -18.86 43.09 -3.41
N ASN A 36 -18.67 41.83 -3.84
CA ASN A 36 -17.54 41.47 -4.72
C ASN A 36 -17.79 40.10 -5.40
N GLU A 37 -17.63 39.98 -6.73
CA GLU A 37 -17.93 38.73 -7.46
C GLU A 37 -17.02 37.57 -7.06
N GLN A 38 -15.73 37.84 -6.76
CA GLN A 38 -14.72 36.80 -6.47
C GLN A 38 -14.86 36.14 -5.08
N ASP A 39 -15.62 36.74 -4.17
CA ASP A 39 -15.82 36.22 -2.81
C ASP A 39 -17.23 35.64 -2.62
N LYS A 40 -18.02 35.56 -3.71
CA LYS A 40 -19.41 35.12 -3.69
C LYS A 40 -19.55 33.59 -3.66
N PHE A 41 -18.76 32.88 -4.46
CA PHE A 41 -18.79 31.43 -4.57
C PHE A 41 -17.41 30.83 -4.65
N TRP A 42 -17.24 29.69 -3.98
CA TRP A 42 -16.04 28.89 -4.07
C TRP A 42 -16.36 27.52 -4.67
N TYR A 43 -15.39 26.97 -5.39
CA TYR A 43 -15.54 25.72 -6.12
C TYR A 43 -14.50 24.71 -5.64
N ARG A 44 -14.86 23.42 -5.68
CA ARG A 44 -13.93 22.32 -5.42
C ARG A 44 -14.16 21.19 -6.40
N GLY A 45 -13.11 20.84 -7.14
CA GLY A 45 -13.10 19.69 -8.03
C GLY A 45 -12.78 18.41 -7.27
N VAL A 46 -13.56 17.35 -7.51
CA VAL A 46 -13.34 16.03 -6.94
C VAL A 46 -13.34 15.02 -8.07
N ASN A 47 -12.21 14.33 -8.25
CA ASN A 47 -12.04 13.35 -9.31
C ASN A 47 -12.72 12.00 -9.03
N ASN A 48 -13.12 11.75 -7.77
CA ASN A 48 -13.89 10.57 -7.37
C ASN A 48 -15.19 10.99 -6.65
N GLY A 49 -16.33 10.84 -7.30
CA GLY A 49 -17.64 11.28 -6.79
C GLY A 49 -18.14 10.56 -5.54
N SER A 50 -17.49 9.46 -5.14
CA SER A 50 -17.77 8.76 -3.88
C SER A 50 -17.12 9.42 -2.66
N TYR A 51 -16.16 10.33 -2.87
CA TYR A 51 -15.51 11.05 -1.78
C TYR A 51 -16.43 12.12 -1.20
N THR A 52 -16.49 12.13 0.13
CA THR A 52 -17.19 13.15 0.92
C THR A 52 -16.30 14.37 1.15
N LEU A 53 -16.89 15.53 1.48
CA LEU A 53 -16.14 16.73 1.90
C LEU A 53 -15.69 16.59 3.36
N THR A 54 -14.90 15.55 3.63
CA THR A 54 -14.24 15.30 4.91
C THR A 54 -12.74 15.61 4.76
N PRO A 55 -12.17 16.55 5.53
CA PRO A 55 -10.75 16.85 5.56
C PRO A 55 -9.91 15.61 5.85
N SER A 56 -8.65 15.63 5.43
CA SER A 56 -7.75 14.49 5.56
C SER A 56 -7.57 14.04 7.02
N LEU A 57 -7.47 14.98 7.97
CA LEU A 57 -7.31 14.68 9.40
C LEU A 57 -8.46 13.81 9.95
N TYR A 58 -9.71 14.15 9.62
CA TYR A 58 -10.92 13.47 10.13
C TYR A 58 -11.14 12.07 9.55
N ARG A 59 -10.29 11.63 8.60
CA ARG A 59 -10.30 10.26 8.08
C ARG A 59 -9.50 9.28 8.95
N TYR A 60 -8.81 9.78 9.98
CA TYR A 60 -8.01 8.98 10.90
C TYR A 60 -8.64 8.91 12.28
N ARG A 61 -8.34 7.83 13.02
CA ARG A 61 -8.74 7.69 14.44
C ARG A 61 -8.11 8.81 15.29
N ASN A 62 -8.89 9.35 16.22
CA ASN A 62 -8.51 10.40 17.17
C ASN A 62 -7.93 11.66 16.48
N PRO A 63 -8.68 12.30 15.57
CA PRO A 63 -8.17 13.40 14.75
C PRO A 63 -7.67 14.59 15.58
N ILE A 64 -8.40 14.96 16.63
CA ILE A 64 -8.08 16.10 17.50
C ILE A 64 -6.74 15.89 18.24
N GLU A 65 -6.54 14.73 18.86
CA GLU A 65 -5.30 14.40 19.57
C GLU A 65 -4.09 14.39 18.61
N LYS A 66 -4.28 13.84 17.41
CA LYS A 66 -3.23 13.74 16.40
C LYS A 66 -2.86 15.08 15.80
N GLU A 67 -3.80 16.01 15.69
CA GLU A 67 -3.52 17.30 15.07
C GLU A 67 -2.47 18.10 15.83
N GLN A 68 -2.59 18.19 17.16
CA GLN A 68 -1.59 18.85 17.99
C GLN A 68 -0.21 18.18 17.85
N LEU A 69 -0.18 16.85 17.82
CA LEU A 69 1.06 16.10 17.62
C LEU A 69 1.68 16.40 16.25
N LEU A 70 0.91 16.33 15.17
CA LEU A 70 1.37 16.59 13.81
C LEU A 70 1.86 18.03 13.66
N PHE A 71 1.13 19.00 14.22
CA PHE A 71 1.50 20.41 14.22
C PHE A 71 2.82 20.65 14.95
N ASN A 72 3.04 20.00 16.09
CA ASN A 72 4.27 20.11 16.88
C ASN A 72 5.47 19.43 16.18
N LEU A 73 5.26 18.25 15.60
CA LEU A 73 6.30 17.51 14.86
C LEU A 73 6.77 18.30 13.63
N HIS A 74 5.81 18.81 12.83
CA HIS A 74 6.12 19.66 11.67
C HIS A 74 6.87 20.93 12.09
N GLY A 75 6.62 21.44 13.30
CA GLY A 75 7.34 22.59 13.82
C GLY A 75 8.81 22.39 14.08
N LYS A 76 9.18 21.27 14.71
CA LYS A 76 10.58 20.96 15.08
C LYS A 76 11.45 20.82 13.81
N SER A 77 11.17 19.80 13.01
CA SER A 77 10.71 19.99 11.63
C SER A 77 11.26 21.17 10.83
N ALA A 78 10.36 22.14 10.64
CA ALA A 78 10.51 23.33 9.84
C ALA A 78 11.49 24.33 10.46
N ILE A 79 11.54 24.46 11.79
CA ILE A 79 12.48 25.36 12.47
C ILE A 79 13.93 24.95 12.18
N GLU A 80 14.23 23.65 12.20
CA GLU A 80 15.56 23.10 11.91
C GLU A 80 16.01 23.32 10.45
N ARG A 81 15.06 23.42 9.50
CA ARG A 81 15.37 23.51 8.05
C ARG A 81 15.19 24.89 7.43
N LEU A 82 14.24 25.70 7.93
CA LEU A 82 13.83 26.97 7.33
C LEU A 82 14.24 28.20 8.14
N GLY A 83 14.84 28.02 9.32
CA GLY A 83 15.50 29.12 10.06
C GLY A 83 14.56 30.14 10.72
N GLY A 84 13.28 29.82 10.93
CA GLY A 84 12.32 30.72 11.59
C GLY A 84 11.07 30.02 12.12
N LYS A 85 10.35 30.65 13.08
CA LYS A 85 9.01 30.21 13.52
C LYS A 85 7.97 30.74 12.52
N LEU A 86 7.33 29.85 11.76
CA LEU A 86 6.16 30.17 10.96
C LEU A 86 4.99 30.59 11.88
N VAL A 87 4.16 31.53 11.42
CA VAL A 87 2.88 31.85 12.09
C VAL A 87 1.94 30.63 11.97
N SER A 88 1.05 30.45 12.94
CA SER A 88 0.18 29.26 13.07
C SER A 88 -0.56 28.90 11.76
N TRP A 89 -1.10 29.90 11.06
CA TRP A 89 -1.73 29.77 9.75
C TRP A 89 -0.79 29.33 8.64
N GLU A 90 0.38 29.96 8.52
CA GLU A 90 1.37 29.62 7.50
C GLU A 90 1.81 28.17 7.63
N ARG A 91 1.96 27.71 8.88
CA ARG A 91 2.32 26.33 9.20
C ARG A 91 1.26 25.34 8.79
N VAL A 92 -0.01 25.55 9.13
CA VAL A 92 -1.07 24.59 8.75
C VAL A 92 -1.30 24.56 7.23
N ILE A 93 -1.20 25.71 6.55
CA ILE A 93 -1.26 25.78 5.08
C ILE A 93 -0.08 25.01 4.47
N HIS A 94 1.12 25.17 5.04
CA HIS A 94 2.30 24.42 4.61
C HIS A 94 2.12 22.91 4.85
N MET A 95 1.58 22.49 6.00
CA MET A 95 1.26 21.09 6.26
C MET A 95 0.32 20.52 5.19
N GLN A 96 -0.75 21.24 4.85
CA GLN A 96 -1.70 20.87 3.82
C GLN A 96 -1.02 20.71 2.44
N HIS A 97 -0.14 21.63 2.07
CA HIS A 97 0.59 21.57 0.80
C HIS A 97 1.49 20.34 0.66
N TYR A 98 2.08 19.86 1.76
CA TYR A 98 2.94 18.67 1.79
C TYR A 98 2.19 17.41 2.22
N ASN A 99 0.86 17.38 2.04
CA ASN A 99 -0.01 16.23 2.32
C ASN A 99 0.05 15.70 3.77
N ILE A 100 0.46 16.54 4.73
CA ILE A 100 0.31 16.22 6.15
C ILE A 100 -1.17 16.41 6.51
N PRO A 101 -1.83 15.43 7.18
CA PRO A 101 -3.25 15.54 7.46
C PRO A 101 -3.63 16.81 8.25
N THR A 102 -4.61 17.56 7.75
CA THR A 102 -5.13 18.78 8.41
C THR A 102 -6.67 18.80 8.42
N ARG A 103 -7.24 19.70 9.20
CA ARG A 103 -8.68 20.01 9.19
C ARG A 103 -9.13 20.92 8.03
N LEU A 104 -8.24 21.25 7.10
CA LEU A 104 -8.53 22.13 5.97
C LEU A 104 -9.12 21.33 4.79
N LEU A 105 -10.06 21.96 4.09
CA LEU A 105 -10.42 21.62 2.72
C LEU A 105 -10.05 22.78 1.80
N ASP A 106 -9.42 22.45 0.69
CA ASP A 106 -9.04 23.41 -0.34
C ASP A 106 -10.22 23.76 -1.25
N TRP A 107 -10.40 25.03 -1.50
CA TRP A 107 -11.36 25.57 -2.45
C TRP A 107 -10.66 26.58 -3.35
N THR A 108 -11.29 26.92 -4.46
CA THR A 108 -10.81 27.93 -5.39
C THR A 108 -11.94 28.91 -5.71
N ALA A 109 -11.60 30.19 -5.92
CA ALA A 109 -12.55 31.17 -6.44
C ALA A 109 -12.77 31.01 -7.97
N ASN A 110 -11.99 30.17 -8.64
CA ASN A 110 -12.07 29.94 -10.08
C ASN A 110 -12.68 28.57 -10.40
N LYS A 111 -13.90 28.56 -10.95
CA LYS A 111 -14.60 27.32 -11.34
C LYS A 111 -13.80 26.43 -12.29
N TRP A 112 -12.97 27.00 -13.17
CA TRP A 112 -12.21 26.21 -14.14
C TRP A 112 -11.03 25.47 -13.50
N ILE A 113 -10.47 26.00 -12.41
CA ILE A 113 -9.48 25.28 -11.59
C ILE A 113 -10.14 24.08 -10.90
N ALA A 114 -11.39 24.22 -10.44
CA ALA A 114 -12.15 23.09 -9.93
C ALA A 114 -12.45 22.04 -11.02
N VAL A 115 -12.83 22.45 -12.22
CA VAL A 115 -13.02 21.51 -13.36
C VAL A 115 -11.72 20.79 -13.70
N PHE A 116 -10.59 21.51 -13.73
CA PHE A 116 -9.27 20.91 -13.92
C PHE A 116 -9.05 19.77 -12.90
N PHE A 117 -9.20 20.04 -11.60
CA PHE A 117 -9.04 19.03 -10.55
C PHE A 117 -10.02 17.87 -10.64
N ALA A 118 -11.28 18.14 -11.02
CA ALA A 118 -12.29 17.10 -11.19
C ALA A 118 -11.95 16.15 -12.35
N LEU A 119 -11.32 16.64 -13.41
CA LEU A 119 -11.02 15.86 -14.62
C LEU A 119 -9.56 15.40 -14.71
N THR A 120 -8.78 15.59 -13.65
CA THR A 120 -7.38 15.18 -13.56
C THR A 120 -7.25 13.66 -13.41
N SER A 121 -6.21 13.06 -14.02
CA SER A 121 -5.93 11.61 -13.97
C SER A 121 -7.05 10.76 -14.60
N ALA A 122 -7.41 9.63 -13.98
CA ALA A 122 -8.52 8.75 -14.37
C ALA A 122 -9.74 9.02 -13.46
N PRO A 123 -10.63 9.97 -13.80
CA PRO A 123 -11.73 10.35 -12.92
C PRO A 123 -12.80 9.25 -12.83
N ILE A 124 -13.34 9.05 -11.63
CA ILE A 124 -14.41 8.08 -11.32
C ILE A 124 -15.64 8.86 -10.86
N GLN A 125 -16.63 9.04 -11.74
CA GLN A 125 -17.82 9.87 -11.45
C GLN A 125 -17.46 11.27 -10.90
N PRO A 126 -16.59 12.03 -11.57
CA PRO A 126 -16.08 13.29 -11.07
C PRO A 126 -17.20 14.33 -10.88
N CYS A 127 -16.98 15.25 -9.94
CA CYS A 127 -17.94 16.31 -9.65
C CYS A 127 -17.26 17.61 -9.23
N VAL A 128 -18.02 18.70 -9.32
CA VAL A 128 -17.64 20.02 -8.83
C VAL A 128 -18.64 20.43 -7.75
N TYR A 129 -18.12 20.73 -6.55
CA TYR A 129 -18.89 21.35 -5.49
C TYR A 129 -18.86 22.86 -5.62
N ILE A 130 -19.98 23.50 -5.27
CA ILE A 130 -20.14 24.95 -5.20
C ILE A 130 -20.54 25.31 -3.77
N LEU A 131 -19.81 26.22 -3.14
CA LEU A 131 -20.01 26.67 -1.77
C LEU A 131 -20.35 28.17 -1.77
N ASN A 132 -21.35 28.54 -0.98
CA ASN A 132 -21.53 29.93 -0.53
C ASN A 132 -20.83 30.11 0.84
N PRO A 133 -19.62 30.69 0.87
CA PRO A 133 -18.80 30.74 2.08
C PRO A 133 -19.34 31.73 3.12
N LEU A 134 -20.00 32.81 2.68
CA LEU A 134 -20.64 33.78 3.57
C LEU A 134 -21.82 33.15 4.30
N ARG A 135 -22.64 32.37 3.58
CA ARG A 135 -23.77 31.64 4.18
C ARG A 135 -23.28 30.58 5.17
N LEU A 136 -22.19 29.89 4.85
CA LEU A 136 -21.54 28.95 5.78
C LEU A 136 -21.09 29.67 7.07
N ASN A 137 -20.38 30.79 6.94
CA ASN A 137 -19.88 31.54 8.10
C ASN A 137 -21.02 32.08 8.98
N ARG A 138 -22.08 32.62 8.37
CA ARG A 138 -23.26 33.11 9.12
C ARG A 138 -23.92 31.99 9.93
N LYS A 139 -23.96 30.76 9.41
CA LYS A 139 -24.46 29.57 10.15
C LYS A 139 -23.62 29.28 11.39
N GLY A 140 -22.32 29.53 11.33
CA GLY A 140 -21.39 29.48 12.46
C GLY A 140 -21.34 30.75 13.32
N ASN A 141 -22.29 31.69 13.17
CA ASN A 141 -22.29 33.01 13.81
C ASN A 141 -21.08 33.90 13.50
N GLN A 142 -20.38 33.65 12.39
CA GLN A 142 -19.29 34.50 11.90
C GLN A 142 -19.80 35.49 10.85
N VAL A 143 -19.44 36.76 11.00
CA VAL A 143 -19.70 37.80 10.01
C VAL A 143 -18.50 37.90 9.04
N GLY A 144 -18.79 37.88 7.74
CA GLY A 144 -17.78 38.07 6.70
C GLY A 144 -16.85 36.86 6.49
N LEU A 145 -15.75 37.10 5.79
CA LEU A 145 -14.71 36.11 5.48
C LEU A 145 -13.38 36.56 6.09
N PRO A 146 -12.92 35.94 7.19
CA PRO A 146 -11.64 36.27 7.81
C PRO A 146 -10.48 36.13 6.81
N ARG A 147 -9.58 37.11 6.82
CA ARG A 147 -8.38 37.13 5.97
C ARG A 147 -7.17 36.74 6.81
N VAL A 148 -6.66 35.52 6.64
CA VAL A 148 -5.65 34.93 7.53
C VAL A 148 -4.26 34.93 6.90
N PRO A 149 -3.17 35.29 7.61
CA PRO A 149 -3.10 35.54 9.07
C PRO A 149 -3.38 37.00 9.49
N MET A 150 -3.72 37.91 8.57
CA MET A 150 -3.80 39.36 8.87
C MET A 150 -4.91 39.72 9.88
N ASP A 151 -5.94 38.88 10.01
CA ASP A 151 -6.99 39.03 11.01
C ASP A 151 -6.51 38.53 12.38
N ASN A 152 -6.00 39.46 13.19
CA ASN A 152 -5.48 39.17 14.54
C ASN A 152 -6.52 38.59 15.51
N ASN A 153 -7.81 38.70 15.20
CA ASN A 153 -8.86 38.07 16.01
C ASN A 153 -8.96 36.57 15.76
N PHE A 154 -8.20 36.03 14.80
CA PHE A 154 -8.35 34.68 14.31
C PHE A 154 -7.01 33.96 14.18
N ASP A 155 -6.33 33.69 15.29
CA ASP A 155 -5.15 32.82 15.33
C ASP A 155 -5.54 31.33 15.24
N PHE A 156 -4.85 30.55 14.40
CA PHE A 156 -5.19 29.14 14.19
C PHE A 156 -4.96 28.28 15.44
N GLU A 157 -3.84 28.48 16.12
CA GLU A 157 -3.45 27.67 17.28
C GLU A 157 -4.41 27.90 18.45
N GLU A 158 -4.74 29.17 18.73
CA GLU A 158 -5.69 29.54 19.78
C GLU A 158 -7.10 28.99 19.52
N HIS A 159 -7.57 29.05 18.27
CA HIS A 159 -8.96 28.73 17.94
C HIS A 159 -9.19 27.23 17.67
N PHE A 160 -8.16 26.46 17.35
CA PHE A 160 -8.34 25.07 16.89
C PHE A 160 -7.45 24.04 17.57
N LEU A 161 -6.27 24.43 18.06
CA LEU A 161 -5.31 23.52 18.72
C LEU A 161 -5.31 23.65 20.24
N GLY A 162 -5.78 24.79 20.77
CA GLY A 162 -5.94 25.05 22.20
C GLY A 162 -7.00 24.17 22.88
N ASN A 163 -7.66 24.70 23.91
CA ASN A 163 -8.66 23.91 24.66
C ASN A 163 -9.77 23.37 23.72
N PRO A 164 -9.95 22.05 23.58
CA PRO A 164 -10.93 21.46 22.67
C PRO A 164 -12.36 21.95 22.93
N VAL A 165 -12.68 22.41 24.14
CA VAL A 165 -13.99 22.96 24.50
C VAL A 165 -14.24 24.32 23.84
N LEU A 166 -13.18 25.09 23.55
CA LEU A 166 -13.24 26.42 22.94
C LEU A 166 -13.21 26.39 21.41
N ALA A 167 -12.81 25.26 20.80
CA ALA A 167 -12.73 25.14 19.35
C ALA A 167 -14.11 25.34 18.69
N ALA A 168 -14.15 26.05 17.56
CA ALA A 168 -15.39 26.30 16.83
C ALA A 168 -16.13 24.98 16.55
N HIS A 169 -17.43 24.93 16.86
CA HIS A 169 -18.25 23.76 16.59
C HIS A 169 -18.55 23.64 15.09
N TYR A 170 -18.86 24.76 14.44
CA TYR A 170 -19.21 24.83 13.03
C TYR A 170 -17.99 25.06 12.13
N PRO A 171 -18.01 24.55 10.88
CA PRO A 171 -16.98 24.84 9.89
C PRO A 171 -16.89 26.34 9.57
N LEU A 172 -15.69 26.79 9.25
CA LEU A 172 -15.41 28.19 8.95
C LEU A 172 -14.71 28.35 7.60
N ALA A 173 -15.21 29.25 6.77
CA ALA A 173 -14.60 29.70 5.53
C ALA A 173 -13.65 30.88 5.76
N VAL A 174 -12.41 30.78 5.27
CA VAL A 174 -11.38 31.84 5.37
C VAL A 174 -10.67 32.08 4.04
N ILE A 175 -10.13 33.29 3.88
CA ILE A 175 -9.30 33.68 2.73
C ILE A 175 -7.84 33.76 3.18
N PRO A 176 -6.94 32.92 2.65
CA PRO A 176 -5.52 33.04 2.93
C PRO A 176 -4.94 34.30 2.26
N THR A 177 -4.13 35.07 2.99
CA THR A 177 -3.36 36.22 2.48
C THR A 177 -1.86 35.94 2.41
N VAL A 178 -1.42 34.77 2.88
CA VAL A 178 -0.01 34.36 2.81
C VAL A 178 0.40 34.24 1.34
N PRO A 179 1.39 35.00 0.87
CA PRO A 179 1.90 34.84 -0.49
C PRO A 179 2.70 33.52 -0.57
N ASN A 180 2.20 32.59 -1.37
CA ASN A 180 2.99 31.50 -1.92
C ASN A 180 2.56 31.34 -3.38
N ASP A 181 3.49 31.06 -4.30
CA ASP A 181 3.25 31.00 -5.75
C ASP A 181 2.10 30.06 -6.12
N ARG A 182 1.90 29.00 -5.32
CA ARG A 182 0.78 28.06 -5.45
C ARG A 182 -0.56 28.68 -5.03
N SER A 183 -0.60 29.41 -3.92
CA SER A 183 -1.83 29.99 -3.36
C SER A 183 -2.36 31.19 -4.16
N THR A 184 -1.45 31.97 -4.76
CA THR A 184 -1.80 33.11 -5.63
C THR A 184 -2.36 32.64 -6.97
N ARG A 185 -1.77 31.61 -7.60
CA ARG A 185 -2.23 31.09 -8.90
C ARG A 185 -3.50 30.25 -8.80
N GLN A 186 -3.73 29.60 -7.67
CA GLN A 186 -4.93 28.79 -7.44
C GLN A 186 -6.15 29.62 -6.99
N THR A 187 -5.97 30.91 -6.70
CA THR A 187 -6.97 31.74 -6.00
C THR A 187 -7.49 31.01 -4.75
N SER A 188 -6.58 30.47 -3.94
CA SER A 188 -6.90 29.54 -2.86
C SER A 188 -7.89 30.12 -1.86
N ARG A 189 -8.77 29.25 -1.38
CA ARG A 189 -9.77 29.47 -0.34
C ARG A 189 -9.79 28.23 0.56
N PHE A 190 -10.13 28.39 1.83
CA PHE A 190 -10.15 27.25 2.76
C PHE A 190 -11.42 27.22 3.56
N THR A 191 -11.95 26.01 3.77
CA THR A 191 -12.84 25.75 4.90
C THR A 191 -12.09 24.97 5.96
N ILE A 192 -12.21 25.39 7.21
CA ILE A 192 -11.63 24.75 8.37
C ILE A 192 -12.75 24.01 9.07
N GLN A 193 -12.59 22.71 9.27
CA GLN A 193 -13.60 21.93 9.97
C GLN A 193 -13.53 22.18 11.48
N GLY A 194 -14.71 22.43 12.07
CA GLY A 194 -14.91 22.52 13.50
C GLY A 194 -14.81 21.15 14.18
N ARG A 195 -15.41 21.00 15.36
CA ARG A 195 -15.36 19.75 16.14
C ARG A 195 -16.20 18.60 15.58
N ASP A 196 -17.26 18.92 14.85
CA ASP A 196 -18.13 17.91 14.25
C ASP A 196 -17.35 17.16 13.15
N PRO A 197 -17.14 15.83 13.28
CA PRO A 197 -16.39 15.04 12.30
C PRO A 197 -17.20 14.67 11.05
N GLU A 198 -18.51 14.96 11.00
CA GLU A 198 -19.32 14.65 9.82
C GLU A 198 -18.82 15.42 8.58
N ALA A 199 -19.17 14.95 7.38
CA ALA A 199 -18.75 15.63 6.15
C ALA A 199 -19.42 17.01 6.01
N LEU A 200 -18.75 17.99 5.39
CA LEU A 200 -19.26 19.36 5.26
C LEU A 200 -20.64 19.41 4.58
N GLU A 201 -20.89 18.56 3.58
CA GLU A 201 -22.17 18.45 2.88
C GLU A 201 -23.32 17.94 3.76
N ARG A 202 -23.02 17.32 4.91
CA ARG A 202 -24.02 16.91 5.91
C ARG A 202 -24.20 17.96 6.98
N GLN A 203 -23.13 18.67 7.34
CA GLN A 203 -23.16 19.74 8.33
C GLN A 203 -23.88 21.00 7.80
N ALA A 204 -23.67 21.34 6.52
CA ALA A 204 -24.19 22.55 5.89
C ALA A 204 -24.72 22.31 4.46
N PRO A 205 -25.68 21.38 4.26
CA PRO A 205 -26.21 21.06 2.94
C PRO A 205 -26.82 22.26 2.22
N GLU A 206 -27.38 23.22 2.96
CA GLU A 206 -27.99 24.42 2.41
C GLU A 206 -26.99 25.47 1.91
N CYS A 207 -25.71 25.31 2.24
CA CYS A 207 -24.63 26.19 1.79
C CYS A 207 -23.93 25.65 0.54
N LEU A 208 -24.28 24.43 0.11
CA LEU A 208 -23.57 23.65 -0.90
C LEU A 208 -24.49 23.21 -2.04
N ALA A 209 -23.90 23.11 -3.22
CA ALA A 209 -24.48 22.42 -4.37
C ALA A 209 -23.41 21.57 -5.07
N ARG A 210 -23.85 20.60 -5.88
CA ARG A 210 -22.97 19.67 -6.59
C ARG A 210 -23.38 19.54 -8.05
N VAL A 211 -22.40 19.63 -8.94
CA VAL A 211 -22.53 19.31 -10.36
C VAL A 211 -21.71 18.05 -10.66
N ASN A 212 -22.37 16.94 -10.97
CA ASN A 212 -21.70 15.77 -11.51
C ASN A 212 -21.32 16.03 -12.97
N LEU A 213 -20.14 15.56 -13.38
CA LEU A 213 -19.71 15.67 -14.77
C LEU A 213 -19.92 14.30 -15.42
N HIS A 214 -20.79 14.24 -16.43
CA HIS A 214 -20.98 13.03 -17.21
C HIS A 214 -19.83 12.86 -18.21
N GLU A 215 -19.49 11.61 -18.57
CA GLU A 215 -18.36 11.28 -19.45
C GLU A 215 -18.40 12.01 -20.79
N SER A 216 -19.59 12.22 -21.35
CA SER A 216 -19.80 12.99 -22.59
C SER A 216 -19.29 14.44 -22.52
N SER A 217 -19.22 15.03 -21.32
CA SER A 217 -18.79 16.42 -21.13
C SER A 217 -17.27 16.58 -21.03
N TYR A 218 -16.51 15.52 -20.74
CA TYR A 218 -15.09 15.62 -20.36
C TYR A 218 -14.23 16.28 -21.43
N ALA A 219 -14.42 15.89 -22.69
CA ALA A 219 -13.60 16.38 -23.80
C ALA A 219 -13.83 17.87 -24.08
N GLU A 220 -15.06 18.37 -23.93
CA GLU A 220 -15.37 19.80 -24.06
C GLU A 220 -14.83 20.60 -22.88
N LEU A 221 -15.04 20.11 -21.66
CA LEU A 221 -14.57 20.78 -20.44
C LEU A 221 -13.05 20.86 -20.38
N ARG A 222 -12.32 19.80 -20.77
CA ARG A 222 -10.85 19.82 -20.86
C ARG A 222 -10.34 20.82 -21.90
N ARG A 223 -10.98 20.90 -23.07
CA ARG A 223 -10.63 21.91 -24.08
C ARG A 223 -10.85 23.33 -23.56
N GLU A 224 -11.93 23.54 -22.81
CA GLU A 224 -12.21 24.84 -22.21
C GLU A 224 -11.18 25.20 -21.12
N VAL A 225 -10.84 24.27 -20.23
CA VAL A 225 -9.78 24.46 -19.22
C VAL A 225 -8.46 24.86 -19.87
N ALA A 226 -8.06 24.16 -20.95
CA ALA A 226 -6.86 24.52 -21.72
C ALA A 226 -6.98 25.89 -22.41
N ARG A 227 -8.16 26.22 -22.96
CA ARG A 227 -8.42 27.52 -23.61
C ARG A 227 -8.28 28.71 -22.65
N VAL A 228 -8.65 28.53 -21.38
CA VAL A 228 -8.50 29.55 -20.33
C VAL A 228 -7.05 29.61 -19.79
N GLY A 229 -6.15 28.75 -20.28
CA GLY A 229 -4.73 28.74 -19.90
C GLY A 229 -4.46 28.06 -18.56
N ILE A 230 -5.33 27.15 -18.14
CA ILE A 230 -5.16 26.40 -16.89
C ILE A 230 -4.48 25.07 -17.21
N ASP A 231 -3.26 24.90 -16.71
CA ASP A 231 -2.46 23.68 -16.81
C ASP A 231 -1.65 23.44 -15.53
N TRP A 232 -0.96 22.31 -15.46
CA TRP A 232 -0.13 21.91 -14.32
C TRP A 232 0.99 22.92 -13.99
N SER A 233 1.62 23.53 -15.01
CA SER A 233 2.72 24.49 -14.85
C SER A 233 2.25 25.82 -14.27
N ASN A 234 1.00 26.20 -14.57
CA ASN A 234 0.35 27.37 -14.03
C ASN A 234 -0.22 27.12 -12.63
N ILE A 235 -0.74 25.92 -12.33
CA ILE A 235 -1.35 25.63 -11.01
C ILE A 235 -0.30 25.23 -9.95
N PHE A 236 0.77 24.54 -10.34
CA PHE A 236 1.78 23.98 -9.44
C PHE A 236 3.20 24.33 -9.90
N PRO A 237 3.78 25.43 -9.40
CA PRO A 237 5.16 25.82 -9.73
C PRO A 237 6.24 25.02 -8.97
N ASP A 238 5.84 24.09 -8.10
CA ASP A 238 6.75 23.27 -7.30
C ASP A 238 7.28 22.06 -8.10
N HIS A 239 8.29 21.38 -7.55
CA HIS A 239 8.89 20.21 -8.21
C HIS A 239 7.89 19.08 -8.49
N GLU A 240 6.85 18.95 -7.67
CA GLU A 240 5.76 17.99 -7.89
C GLU A 240 4.91 18.39 -9.10
N GLY A 241 4.52 19.65 -9.20
CA GLY A 241 3.83 20.21 -10.35
C GLY A 241 4.61 20.08 -11.65
N VAL A 242 5.90 20.41 -11.63
CA VAL A 242 6.80 20.22 -12.78
C VAL A 242 6.90 18.75 -13.17
N ALA A 243 7.03 17.84 -12.20
CA ALA A 243 7.06 16.40 -12.50
C ALA A 243 5.76 15.89 -13.12
N GLN A 244 4.59 16.36 -12.65
CA GLN A 244 3.30 16.01 -13.24
C GLN A 244 3.13 16.61 -14.64
N PHE A 245 3.54 17.86 -14.84
CA PHE A 245 3.56 18.51 -16.15
C PHE A 245 4.44 17.74 -17.15
N VAL A 246 5.67 17.39 -16.76
CA VAL A 246 6.59 16.61 -17.60
C VAL A 246 6.01 15.24 -17.92
N LYS A 247 5.34 14.57 -16.96
CA LYS A 247 4.64 13.31 -17.21
C LYS A 247 3.47 13.48 -18.20
N SER A 248 2.68 14.55 -18.07
CA SER A 248 1.55 14.81 -18.96
C SER A 248 2.00 15.18 -20.37
N GLU A 249 3.01 16.05 -20.51
CA GLU A 249 3.61 16.42 -21.80
C GLU A 249 4.28 15.21 -22.47
N GLY A 250 4.95 14.38 -21.66
CA GLY A 250 5.52 13.10 -22.09
C GLY A 250 4.48 12.03 -22.41
N ARG A 251 3.17 12.29 -22.24
CA ARG A 251 2.07 11.33 -22.40
C ARG A 251 2.29 10.02 -21.63
N LEU A 252 2.90 10.12 -20.46
CA LEU A 252 3.16 8.97 -19.59
C LEU A 252 1.86 8.60 -18.88
N GLU A 253 1.15 7.60 -19.40
CA GLU A 253 -0.04 7.05 -18.75
C GLU A 253 0.37 5.97 -17.73
N PRO A 254 -0.14 6.03 -16.49
CA PRO A 254 0.03 4.92 -15.56
C PRO A 254 -0.68 3.69 -16.13
N ILE A 255 0.03 2.57 -16.23
CA ILE A 255 -0.57 1.31 -16.68
C ILE A 255 -1.69 0.94 -15.69
N PRO A 256 -2.95 0.79 -16.14
CA PRO A 256 -4.07 0.52 -15.24
C PRO A 256 -3.93 -0.86 -14.58
N TYR A 257 -4.32 -0.94 -13.30
CA TYR A 257 -4.46 -2.20 -12.59
C TYR A 257 -5.66 -2.97 -13.18
N ASP A 258 -5.38 -4.00 -13.95
CA ASP A 258 -6.37 -4.80 -14.65
C ASP A 258 -6.74 -6.05 -13.82
N GLU A 259 -7.94 -6.03 -13.23
CA GLU A 259 -8.42 -7.14 -12.40
C GLU A 259 -8.62 -8.44 -13.19
N ASN A 260 -8.87 -8.39 -14.51
CA ASN A 260 -8.96 -9.60 -15.31
C ASN A 260 -7.59 -10.27 -15.44
N ILE A 261 -6.53 -9.48 -15.62
CA ILE A 261 -5.16 -9.98 -15.60
C ILE A 261 -4.81 -10.51 -14.21
N ALA A 262 -5.11 -9.74 -13.15
CA ALA A 262 -4.83 -10.16 -11.77
C ALA A 262 -5.52 -11.49 -11.42
N SER A 263 -6.78 -11.65 -11.81
CA SER A 263 -7.55 -12.89 -11.64
C SER A 263 -6.94 -14.08 -12.40
N ARG A 264 -6.46 -13.88 -13.63
CA ARG A 264 -5.74 -14.91 -14.40
C ARG A 264 -4.45 -15.32 -13.72
N ILE A 265 -3.66 -14.36 -13.21
CA ILE A 265 -2.42 -14.61 -12.47
C ILE A 265 -2.72 -15.41 -11.19
N ARG A 266 -3.72 -14.99 -10.42
CA ARG A 266 -4.15 -15.66 -9.19
C ARG A 266 -4.51 -17.12 -9.46
N LYS A 267 -5.33 -17.36 -10.49
CA LYS A 267 -5.71 -18.72 -10.92
C LYS A 267 -4.50 -19.54 -11.35
N HIS A 268 -3.60 -18.97 -12.15
CA HIS A 268 -2.39 -19.66 -12.60
C HIS A 268 -1.52 -20.14 -11.42
N LEU A 269 -1.27 -19.26 -10.45
CA LEU A 269 -0.46 -19.58 -9.28
C LEU A 269 -1.14 -20.61 -8.37
N GLN A 270 -2.46 -20.52 -8.18
CA GLN A 270 -3.23 -21.52 -7.43
C GLN A 270 -3.18 -22.91 -8.09
N ASP A 271 -3.30 -22.98 -9.42
CA ASP A 271 -3.22 -24.24 -10.15
C ASP A 271 -1.81 -24.88 -10.02
N ARG A 272 -0.74 -24.06 -10.05
CA ARG A 272 0.62 -24.54 -9.77
C ARG A 272 0.77 -25.05 -8.35
N ALA A 273 0.25 -24.33 -7.35
CA ALA A 273 0.31 -24.75 -5.96
C ALA A 273 -0.42 -26.10 -5.74
N ARG A 274 -1.61 -26.27 -6.33
CA ARG A 274 -2.37 -27.54 -6.29
C ARG A 274 -1.60 -28.69 -6.93
N HIS A 275 -0.98 -28.43 -8.09
CA HIS A 275 -0.15 -29.41 -8.78
C HIS A 275 1.05 -29.84 -7.91
N ASP A 276 1.79 -28.87 -7.36
CA ASP A 276 2.98 -29.15 -6.56
C ASP A 276 2.61 -29.89 -5.25
N LEU A 277 1.51 -29.50 -4.60
CA LEU A 277 0.95 -30.23 -3.46
C LEU A 277 0.62 -31.68 -3.82
N HIS A 278 -0.02 -31.90 -4.97
CA HIS A 278 -0.37 -33.25 -5.43
C HIS A 278 0.88 -34.10 -5.69
N VAL A 279 1.83 -33.60 -6.46
CA VAL A 279 3.08 -34.32 -6.80
C VAL A 279 3.86 -34.67 -5.54
N LEU A 280 4.05 -33.73 -4.63
CA LEU A 280 4.84 -33.94 -3.42
C LEU A 280 4.13 -34.84 -2.39
N ARG A 281 2.80 -34.86 -2.32
CA ARG A 281 2.06 -35.79 -1.44
C ARG A 281 2.09 -37.23 -1.92
N HIS A 282 1.99 -37.44 -3.23
CA HIS A 282 1.86 -38.79 -3.81
C HIS A 282 3.18 -39.39 -4.28
N ARG A 283 4.25 -38.58 -4.38
CA ARG A 283 5.56 -38.99 -4.91
C ARG A 283 5.44 -39.71 -6.26
N ASP A 284 4.62 -39.15 -7.15
CA ASP A 284 4.32 -39.70 -8.47
C ASP A 284 5.63 -39.79 -9.30
N GLU A 285 6.15 -41.01 -9.51
CA GLU A 285 7.49 -41.29 -10.06
C GLU A 285 7.72 -40.80 -11.51
N GLY A 286 6.72 -40.17 -12.14
CA GLY A 286 6.83 -39.56 -13.47
C GLY A 286 6.57 -38.05 -13.55
N LYS A 287 6.28 -37.36 -12.43
CA LYS A 287 5.94 -35.93 -12.42
C LYS A 287 6.87 -35.14 -11.50
N GLU A 288 7.34 -33.98 -11.99
CA GLU A 288 8.12 -33.04 -11.18
C GLU A 288 7.25 -31.86 -10.73
N PRO A 289 7.44 -31.34 -9.50
CA PRO A 289 6.85 -30.08 -9.13
C PRO A 289 7.37 -28.94 -10.02
N TYR A 290 6.52 -27.94 -10.24
CA TYR A 290 6.87 -26.70 -10.91
C TYR A 290 7.94 -25.93 -10.12
N GLY A 291 7.84 -25.92 -8.78
CA GLY A 291 8.86 -25.37 -7.91
C GLY A 291 10.18 -26.14 -8.07
N LYS A 292 11.21 -25.48 -8.59
CA LYS A 292 12.51 -26.12 -8.78
C LYS A 292 13.25 -26.25 -7.45
N GLY A 293 13.84 -27.44 -7.23
CA GLY A 293 14.58 -27.76 -6.01
C GLY A 293 13.72 -28.29 -4.85
N ILE A 294 12.41 -28.45 -5.03
CA ILE A 294 11.50 -28.88 -3.95
C ILE A 294 11.10 -30.36 -4.01
N GLY A 295 11.49 -31.12 -5.05
CA GLY A 295 11.04 -32.50 -5.26
C GLY A 295 11.35 -33.50 -4.13
N PHE A 296 12.31 -33.17 -3.25
CA PHE A 296 12.65 -33.98 -2.08
C PHE A 296 11.98 -33.51 -0.79
N CYS A 297 11.12 -32.50 -0.86
CA CYS A 297 10.43 -31.97 0.32
C CYS A 297 9.32 -32.92 0.77
N ASN A 298 9.23 -33.13 2.08
CA ASN A 298 8.19 -33.97 2.66
C ASN A 298 7.00 -33.10 3.05
N ILE A 299 5.86 -33.31 2.39
CA ILE A 299 4.57 -32.71 2.77
C ILE A 299 3.45 -33.76 2.85
N ASP A 300 3.84 -35.03 2.79
CA ASP A 300 3.01 -36.23 2.97
C ASP A 300 2.93 -36.58 4.47
N GLU A 301 2.48 -37.80 4.78
CA GLU A 301 2.41 -38.34 6.15
C GLU A 301 3.77 -38.35 6.88
N ALA A 302 4.89 -38.18 6.16
CA ALA A 302 6.21 -38.08 6.76
C ALA A 302 6.49 -36.71 7.37
N TYR A 303 5.69 -35.69 7.07
CA TYR A 303 5.91 -34.36 7.59
C TYR A 303 5.57 -34.29 9.09
N LEU A 304 6.57 -33.91 9.90
CA LEU A 304 6.36 -33.61 11.31
C LEU A 304 5.84 -32.18 11.46
N HIS A 305 4.61 -32.02 11.97
CA HIS A 305 3.95 -30.73 12.06
C HIS A 305 4.62 -29.76 13.05
N ARG A 306 4.71 -28.50 12.61
CA ARG A 306 5.16 -27.34 13.42
C ARG A 306 4.01 -26.36 13.63
N SER A 307 2.94 -26.82 14.28
CA SER A 307 1.67 -26.07 14.38
C SER A 307 1.84 -24.71 15.07
N ALA A 308 2.73 -24.59 16.05
CA ALA A 308 2.97 -23.33 16.75
C ALA A 308 3.66 -22.29 15.85
N GLU A 309 4.67 -22.70 15.10
CA GLU A 309 5.38 -21.85 14.14
C GLU A 309 4.49 -21.52 12.94
N ALA A 310 3.70 -22.47 12.46
CA ALA A 310 2.72 -22.25 11.39
C ALA A 310 1.68 -21.19 11.80
N ALA A 311 1.13 -21.27 13.02
CA ALA A 311 0.19 -20.28 13.53
C ALA A 311 0.79 -18.86 13.54
N LYS A 312 2.07 -18.71 13.91
CA LYS A 312 2.77 -17.41 13.83
C LYS A 312 2.87 -16.88 12.40
N MET A 313 3.13 -17.76 11.44
CA MET A 313 3.20 -17.40 10.02
C MET A 313 1.81 -17.00 9.47
N VAL A 314 0.74 -17.66 9.91
CA VAL A 314 -0.64 -17.28 9.58
C VAL A 314 -1.01 -15.91 10.17
N THR A 315 -0.62 -15.63 11.41
CA THR A 315 -0.81 -14.29 12.02
C THR A 315 -0.01 -13.23 11.27
N TRP A 316 1.23 -13.54 10.90
CA TRP A 316 2.09 -12.65 10.11
C TRP A 316 1.49 -12.31 8.75
N LEU A 317 0.86 -13.27 8.06
CA LEU A 317 0.24 -13.00 6.77
C LEU A 317 -0.81 -11.88 6.84
N LYS A 318 -1.62 -11.88 7.91
CA LYS A 318 -2.71 -10.91 8.11
C LYS A 318 -2.21 -9.50 8.40
N GLU A 319 -1.33 -9.35 9.40
CA GLU A 319 -0.99 -8.03 9.95
C GLU A 319 0.52 -7.85 10.25
N GLY A 320 1.35 -8.76 9.77
CA GLY A 320 2.79 -8.75 10.02
C GLY A 320 3.57 -7.72 9.18
N PRO A 321 4.84 -7.50 9.51
CA PRO A 321 5.75 -6.70 8.71
C PRO A 321 6.00 -7.33 7.31
N PRO A 322 6.54 -6.59 6.33
CA PRO A 322 6.72 -7.10 4.99
C PRO A 322 7.58 -8.35 4.87
N PHE A 323 8.56 -8.51 5.77
CA PHE A 323 9.50 -9.63 5.74
C PHE A 323 9.31 -10.57 6.93
N VAL A 324 9.35 -11.87 6.65
CA VAL A 324 9.57 -12.92 7.65
C VAL A 324 10.79 -13.75 7.29
N PHE A 325 11.71 -13.89 8.23
CA PHE A 325 12.88 -14.75 8.10
C PHE A 325 12.63 -16.07 8.82
N ILE A 326 12.66 -17.18 8.09
CA ILE A 326 12.64 -18.52 8.66
C ILE A 326 14.09 -18.94 8.86
N THR A 327 14.51 -18.99 10.13
CA THR A 327 15.88 -19.31 10.52
C THR A 327 15.98 -20.71 11.12
N GLY A 328 17.18 -21.27 11.10
CA GLY A 328 17.51 -22.50 11.79
C GLY A 328 18.82 -23.11 11.28
N LYS A 329 19.37 -24.07 12.05
CA LYS A 329 20.55 -24.85 11.65
C LYS A 329 20.36 -25.62 10.34
N ALA A 330 21.44 -26.18 9.79
CA ALA A 330 21.34 -27.05 8.62
C ALA A 330 20.47 -28.28 8.90
N GLY A 331 19.62 -28.66 7.94
CA GLY A 331 18.78 -29.87 8.05
C GLY A 331 17.55 -29.78 8.96
N VAL A 332 17.27 -28.65 9.62
CA VAL A 332 16.10 -28.47 10.51
C VAL A 332 14.75 -28.35 9.79
N GLY A 333 14.75 -28.42 8.46
CA GLY A 333 13.53 -28.45 7.65
C GLY A 333 12.92 -27.08 7.32
N LYS A 334 13.72 -26.01 7.20
CA LYS A 334 13.23 -24.66 6.83
C LYS A 334 12.39 -24.65 5.56
N THR A 335 12.91 -25.23 4.47
CA THR A 335 12.22 -25.32 3.18
C THR A 335 10.95 -26.16 3.28
N ASN A 336 10.99 -27.31 3.97
CA ASN A 336 9.81 -28.14 4.23
C ASN A 336 8.75 -27.37 5.01
N PHE A 337 9.14 -26.62 6.04
CA PHE A 337 8.22 -25.82 6.84
C PHE A 337 7.57 -24.71 6.00
N ALA A 338 8.36 -23.92 5.28
CA ALA A 338 7.83 -22.86 4.43
C ALA A 338 6.83 -23.43 3.39
N LEU A 339 7.23 -24.47 2.66
CA LEU A 339 6.39 -25.09 1.63
C LEU A 339 5.14 -25.75 2.22
N HIS A 340 5.27 -26.49 3.32
CA HIS A 340 4.11 -27.12 3.96
C HIS A 340 3.10 -26.06 4.40
N THR A 341 3.55 -24.99 5.06
CA THR A 341 2.66 -23.90 5.49
C THR A 341 1.95 -23.24 4.30
N LEU A 342 2.68 -22.95 3.22
CA LEU A 342 2.10 -22.31 2.03
C LEU A 342 1.11 -23.20 1.27
N LEU A 343 1.39 -24.50 1.18
CA LEU A 343 0.59 -25.43 0.37
C LEU A 343 -0.56 -26.05 1.16
N CYS A 344 -0.46 -26.15 2.49
CA CYS A 344 -1.44 -26.87 3.32
C CYS A 344 -2.33 -25.97 4.18
N GLU A 345 -1.94 -24.74 4.52
CA GLU A 345 -2.80 -23.86 5.33
C GLU A 345 -3.81 -23.11 4.44
N ASP A 346 -5.09 -23.12 4.82
CA ASP A 346 -6.19 -22.59 4.00
C ASP A 346 -6.02 -21.11 3.64
N CYS A 347 -5.44 -20.30 4.53
CA CYS A 347 -5.24 -18.86 4.27
C CYS A 347 -4.31 -18.58 3.08
N PHE A 348 -3.37 -19.48 2.77
CA PHE A 348 -2.48 -19.37 1.62
C PHE A 348 -3.09 -19.98 0.34
N GLN A 349 -4.22 -20.69 0.43
CA GLN A 349 -4.96 -21.12 -0.77
C GLN A 349 -5.66 -19.92 -1.44
N GLU A 350 -6.18 -18.99 -0.63
CA GLU A 350 -6.81 -17.76 -1.10
C GLU A 350 -5.79 -16.70 -1.52
N GLN A 351 -4.57 -16.76 -0.98
CA GLN A 351 -3.49 -15.81 -1.25
C GLN A 351 -2.32 -16.51 -1.97
N PRO A 352 -2.23 -16.42 -3.32
CA PRO A 352 -1.25 -17.17 -4.09
C PRO A 352 0.19 -16.82 -3.69
N SER A 353 1.10 -17.76 -3.93
CA SER A 353 2.52 -17.58 -3.59
C SER A 353 3.44 -17.94 -4.76
N VAL A 354 4.62 -17.32 -4.76
CA VAL A 354 5.69 -17.55 -5.72
C VAL A 354 6.92 -18.04 -4.95
N PHE A 355 7.33 -19.27 -5.21
CA PHE A 355 8.51 -19.87 -4.61
C PHE A 355 9.71 -19.79 -5.56
N PHE A 356 10.82 -19.24 -5.07
CA PHE A 356 12.10 -19.19 -5.78
C PHE A 356 13.24 -19.67 -4.87
N SER A 357 14.07 -20.59 -5.38
CA SER A 357 15.27 -21.04 -4.67
C SER A 357 16.48 -20.28 -5.16
N PHE A 358 17.21 -19.64 -4.25
CA PHE A 358 18.45 -18.93 -4.56
C PHE A 358 19.57 -19.85 -5.09
N LYS A 359 19.43 -21.18 -4.96
CA LYS A 359 20.33 -22.13 -5.64
C LYS A 359 20.32 -21.97 -7.16
N LEU A 360 19.23 -21.40 -7.71
CA LEU A 360 19.06 -21.18 -9.14
C LEU A 360 19.51 -19.79 -9.59
N TYR A 361 19.81 -18.89 -8.64
CA TYR A 361 20.26 -17.54 -8.93
C TYR A 361 21.63 -17.56 -9.64
N GLY A 362 21.71 -16.94 -10.81
CA GLY A 362 22.86 -16.93 -11.70
C GLY A 362 23.09 -18.23 -12.48
N SER A 363 22.18 -19.21 -12.41
CA SER A 363 22.36 -20.54 -13.01
C SER A 363 21.84 -20.63 -14.45
N ARG A 364 20.94 -19.72 -14.85
CA ARG A 364 20.45 -19.56 -16.22
C ARG A 364 20.21 -18.08 -16.49
N PRO A 365 20.66 -17.52 -17.63
CA PRO A 365 20.11 -16.25 -18.07
C PRO A 365 18.59 -16.42 -18.26
N SER A 366 17.79 -15.53 -17.69
CA SER A 366 16.36 -15.43 -18.03
C SER A 366 16.21 -15.40 -19.54
N ARG A 367 15.20 -16.09 -20.09
CA ARG A 367 14.98 -16.09 -21.55
C ARG A 367 14.35 -14.80 -22.06
N VAL A 368 14.03 -13.89 -21.15
CA VAL A 368 13.55 -12.53 -21.38
C VAL A 368 14.74 -11.65 -21.76
N ASP A 369 14.61 -10.89 -22.85
CA ASP A 369 15.63 -9.95 -23.32
C ASP A 369 16.07 -9.00 -22.20
N ARG A 370 17.38 -8.92 -21.96
CA ARG A 370 18.03 -8.13 -20.88
C ARG A 370 17.82 -6.60 -20.97
N ASN A 371 16.98 -6.13 -21.89
CA ASN A 371 16.77 -4.70 -22.18
C ASN A 371 15.61 -4.06 -21.40
N ASP A 372 14.97 -4.78 -20.48
CA ASP A 372 13.74 -4.36 -19.82
C ASP A 372 13.94 -3.79 -18.40
N GLY A 373 15.20 -3.56 -18.01
CA GLY A 373 15.60 -2.90 -16.77
C GLY A 373 15.26 -3.64 -15.47
N ALA A 374 14.69 -4.86 -15.53
CA ALA A 374 14.53 -5.70 -14.35
C ALA A 374 15.84 -6.41 -14.03
N GLY A 375 16.14 -6.49 -12.73
CA GLY A 375 17.23 -7.34 -12.26
C GLY A 375 16.92 -8.83 -12.41
N GLU A 376 17.91 -9.67 -12.10
CA GLU A 376 17.84 -11.10 -12.37
C GLU A 376 16.77 -11.81 -11.54
N LEU A 377 16.62 -11.46 -10.25
CA LEU A 377 15.60 -12.02 -9.40
C LEU A 377 14.21 -11.69 -9.92
N ALA A 378 13.98 -10.41 -10.25
CA ALA A 378 12.69 -9.94 -10.74
C ALA A 378 12.24 -10.72 -11.98
N ASN A 379 13.15 -10.98 -12.92
CA ASN A 379 12.85 -11.77 -14.12
C ASN A 379 12.44 -13.20 -13.81
N HIS A 380 13.14 -13.88 -12.89
CA HIS A 380 12.72 -15.22 -12.46
C HIS A 380 11.34 -15.22 -11.79
N LEU A 381 11.06 -14.21 -10.95
CA LEU A 381 9.76 -14.09 -10.29
C LEU A 381 8.64 -13.84 -11.32
N TYR A 382 8.86 -12.99 -12.32
CA TYR A 382 7.88 -12.77 -13.39
C TYR A 382 7.68 -14.02 -14.26
N GLU A 383 8.75 -14.75 -14.61
CA GLU A 383 8.64 -16.02 -15.33
C GLU A 383 7.80 -17.05 -14.55
N ILE A 384 7.93 -17.09 -13.22
CA ILE A 384 7.10 -17.97 -12.38
C ILE A 384 5.64 -17.45 -12.31
N THR A 385 5.46 -16.14 -12.22
CA THR A 385 4.14 -15.50 -12.04
C THR A 385 3.29 -15.52 -13.31
N LEU A 386 3.93 -15.35 -14.46
CA LEU A 386 3.29 -15.07 -15.75
C LEU A 386 3.59 -16.13 -16.82
N GLY A 387 4.59 -17.00 -16.60
CA GLY A 387 5.10 -17.92 -17.60
C GLY A 387 6.18 -17.31 -18.50
N HIS A 388 6.49 -17.96 -19.62
CA HIS A 388 7.64 -17.60 -20.48
C HIS A 388 7.38 -16.46 -21.47
N LYS A 389 6.12 -16.05 -21.68
CA LYS A 389 5.75 -14.95 -22.57
C LYS A 389 4.66 -14.13 -21.90
N TYR A 390 4.94 -12.86 -21.65
CA TYR A 390 4.01 -11.93 -21.03
C TYR A 390 4.24 -10.51 -21.56
N SER A 391 3.19 -9.70 -21.53
CA SER A 391 3.20 -8.29 -21.91
C SER A 391 3.75 -7.40 -20.79
N GLU A 392 4.13 -6.16 -21.12
CA GLU A 392 4.47 -5.14 -20.11
C GLU A 392 3.31 -4.86 -19.14
N GLN A 393 2.07 -4.94 -19.63
CA GLN A 393 0.87 -4.79 -18.81
C GLN A 393 0.75 -5.93 -17.79
N GLU A 394 0.94 -7.18 -18.21
CA GLU A 394 0.95 -8.34 -17.31
C GLU A 394 2.08 -8.24 -16.27
N ARG A 395 3.26 -7.78 -16.67
CA ARG A 395 4.39 -7.50 -15.76
C ARG A 395 4.05 -6.41 -14.74
N HIS A 396 3.39 -5.34 -15.17
CA HIS A 396 2.96 -4.26 -14.28
C HIS A 396 1.95 -4.76 -13.24
N VAL A 397 0.92 -5.49 -13.67
CA VAL A 397 -0.08 -6.05 -12.77
C VAL A 397 0.56 -7.03 -11.78
N ALA A 398 1.44 -7.92 -12.23
CA ALA A 398 2.18 -8.83 -11.34
C ALA A 398 2.99 -8.06 -10.29
N ARG A 399 3.69 -6.99 -10.68
CA ARG A 399 4.45 -6.14 -9.75
C ARG A 399 3.54 -5.49 -8.72
N GLN A 400 2.37 -4.97 -9.13
CA GLN A 400 1.39 -4.40 -8.22
C GLN A 400 0.83 -5.44 -7.25
N MET A 401 0.48 -6.64 -7.73
CA MET A 401 0.00 -7.75 -6.89
C MET A 401 1.04 -8.15 -5.82
N ILE A 402 2.33 -8.19 -6.18
CA ILE A 402 3.42 -8.44 -5.23
C ILE A 402 3.53 -7.29 -4.21
N SER A 403 3.47 -6.05 -4.67
CA SER A 403 3.58 -4.85 -3.84
C SER A 403 2.43 -4.69 -2.84
N GLU A 404 1.21 -4.99 -3.26
CA GLU A 404 0.01 -4.93 -2.41
C GLU A 404 -0.14 -6.17 -1.51
N GLY A 405 0.73 -7.16 -1.67
CA GLY A 405 0.71 -8.39 -0.89
C GLY A 405 -0.28 -9.44 -1.41
N ASP A 406 -0.98 -9.20 -2.52
CA ASP A 406 -1.87 -10.18 -3.16
C ASP A 406 -1.14 -11.46 -3.58
N VAL A 407 0.18 -11.36 -3.83
CA VAL A 407 1.08 -12.49 -4.08
C VAL A 407 2.18 -12.53 -3.02
N VAL A 408 2.30 -13.64 -2.31
CA VAL A 408 3.36 -13.88 -1.31
C VAL A 408 4.64 -14.36 -2.01
N LEU A 409 5.77 -13.70 -1.78
CA LEU A 409 7.06 -14.16 -2.29
C LEU A 409 7.77 -15.05 -1.28
N VAL A 410 8.34 -16.16 -1.73
CA VAL A 410 9.07 -17.11 -0.88
C VAL A 410 10.43 -17.38 -1.51
N LEU A 411 11.47 -16.88 -0.85
CA LEU A 411 12.85 -16.90 -1.33
C LEU A 411 13.66 -17.85 -0.44
N ASP A 412 13.97 -19.03 -0.97
CA ASP A 412 14.59 -20.11 -0.22
C ASP A 412 16.12 -20.13 -0.39
N GLY A 413 16.83 -20.18 0.74
CA GLY A 413 18.27 -20.44 0.79
C GLY A 413 19.13 -19.21 0.59
N LEU A 414 18.83 -18.09 1.26
CA LEU A 414 19.66 -16.87 1.20
C LEU A 414 21.10 -17.15 1.64
N ASP A 415 21.30 -18.10 2.56
CA ASP A 415 22.61 -18.57 2.97
C ASP A 415 23.41 -19.22 1.83
N GLU A 416 22.74 -19.93 0.94
CA GLU A 416 23.40 -20.54 -0.22
C GLU A 416 23.81 -19.46 -1.24
N LEU A 417 22.99 -18.41 -1.44
CA LEU A 417 23.39 -17.25 -2.25
C LEU A 417 24.65 -16.60 -1.70
N ALA A 418 24.62 -16.25 -0.41
CA ALA A 418 25.74 -15.60 0.28
C ALA A 418 27.02 -16.45 0.23
N ARG A 419 26.88 -17.79 0.28
CA ARG A 419 27.99 -18.74 0.21
C ARG A 419 28.57 -18.88 -1.21
N ILE A 420 27.73 -18.92 -2.23
CA ILE A 420 28.14 -19.21 -3.62
C ILE A 420 28.58 -17.94 -4.35
N ARG A 421 27.86 -16.82 -4.15
CA ARG A 421 28.04 -15.58 -4.90
C ARG A 421 28.57 -14.41 -4.04
N GLY A 422 28.66 -14.60 -2.72
CA GLY A 422 29.15 -13.56 -1.81
C GLY A 422 28.06 -12.60 -1.34
N VAL A 423 28.48 -11.58 -0.57
CA VAL A 423 27.57 -10.60 0.07
C VAL A 423 27.02 -9.60 -0.95
N GLU A 424 27.80 -9.24 -1.98
CA GLU A 424 27.37 -8.31 -3.04
C GLU A 424 26.11 -8.79 -3.77
N ALA A 425 26.01 -10.10 -4.03
CA ALA A 425 24.81 -10.69 -4.63
C ALA A 425 23.58 -10.61 -3.71
N VAL A 426 23.78 -10.68 -2.39
CA VAL A 426 22.70 -10.47 -1.41
C VAL A 426 22.24 -9.01 -1.42
N GLU A 427 23.17 -8.07 -1.54
CA GLU A 427 22.86 -6.63 -1.66
C GLU A 427 22.11 -6.30 -2.95
N GLU A 428 22.49 -6.94 -4.06
CA GLU A 428 21.77 -6.82 -5.33
C GLU A 428 20.34 -7.35 -5.22
N VAL A 429 20.16 -8.55 -4.67
CA VAL A 429 18.83 -9.09 -4.37
C VAL A 429 18.01 -8.15 -3.47
N GLY A 430 18.65 -7.55 -2.45
CA GLY A 430 18.00 -6.54 -1.61
C GLY A 430 17.50 -5.34 -2.41
N ARG A 431 18.34 -4.79 -3.29
CA ARG A 431 17.98 -3.68 -4.19
C ARG A 431 16.86 -4.05 -5.17
N GLU A 432 16.89 -5.26 -5.72
CA GLU A 432 15.84 -5.75 -6.61
C GLU A 432 14.49 -5.88 -5.90
N LEU A 433 14.49 -6.40 -4.66
CA LEU A 433 13.29 -6.49 -3.84
C LEU A 433 12.73 -5.10 -3.50
N ASP A 434 13.59 -4.17 -3.07
CA ASP A 434 13.19 -2.76 -2.87
C ASP A 434 12.60 -2.16 -4.16
N GLY A 435 13.18 -2.49 -5.32
CA GLY A 435 12.65 -2.11 -6.63
C GLY A 435 11.28 -2.72 -6.93
N LEU A 436 11.04 -3.98 -6.59
CA LEU A 436 9.78 -4.68 -6.90
C LEU A 436 8.59 -4.07 -6.17
N PHE A 437 8.69 -3.81 -4.87
CA PHE A 437 7.56 -3.35 -4.05
C PHE A 437 7.72 -1.96 -3.42
N GLY A 438 8.80 -1.22 -3.72
CA GLY A 438 8.91 0.22 -3.42
C GLY A 438 8.80 0.59 -1.94
N GLY A 439 9.14 -0.33 -1.03
CA GLY A 439 8.94 -0.15 0.41
C GLY A 439 7.50 -0.27 0.91
N SER A 440 6.60 -0.86 0.12
CA SER A 440 5.20 -1.10 0.51
C SER A 440 5.13 -1.88 1.84
N PRO A 441 4.38 -1.39 2.84
CA PRO A 441 4.16 -2.11 4.10
C PRO A 441 3.24 -3.34 3.95
N LYS A 442 2.58 -3.47 2.80
CA LYS A 442 1.63 -4.55 2.50
C LYS A 442 2.26 -5.77 1.84
N ALA A 443 3.46 -5.63 1.27
CA ALA A 443 4.18 -6.74 0.67
C ALA A 443 4.35 -7.90 1.67
N ARG A 444 4.44 -9.14 1.18
CA ARG A 444 4.61 -10.34 2.02
C ARG A 444 5.73 -11.20 1.44
N VAL A 445 6.88 -11.20 2.10
CA VAL A 445 8.10 -11.87 1.65
C VAL A 445 8.64 -12.79 2.74
N VAL A 446 8.70 -14.08 2.44
CA VAL A 446 9.30 -15.12 3.28
C VAL A 446 10.71 -15.38 2.78
N ILE A 447 11.71 -15.33 3.65
CA ILE A 447 13.10 -15.63 3.30
C ILE A 447 13.63 -16.72 4.23
N THR A 448 14.17 -17.81 3.68
CA THR A 448 14.83 -18.84 4.50
C THR A 448 16.35 -18.60 4.56
N CYS A 449 16.93 -18.74 5.75
CA CYS A 449 18.38 -18.55 5.94
C CYS A 449 18.91 -19.35 7.15
N ARG A 450 20.22 -19.55 7.26
CA ARG A 450 20.86 -20.08 8.50
C ARG A 450 21.11 -18.95 9.50
N ASP A 451 20.91 -19.25 10.78
CA ASP A 451 20.98 -18.29 11.91
C ASP A 451 22.25 -17.43 11.87
N HIS A 452 23.41 -18.09 11.84
CA HIS A 452 24.72 -17.44 11.88
C HIS A 452 25.01 -16.62 10.62
N ILE A 453 24.44 -16.98 9.47
CA ILE A 453 24.61 -16.23 8.22
C ILE A 453 23.70 -15.01 8.22
N LEU A 454 22.45 -15.15 8.68
CA LEU A 454 21.55 -14.01 8.83
C LEU A 454 22.12 -12.99 9.81
N ALA A 455 22.65 -13.43 10.96
CA ALA A 455 23.30 -12.57 11.93
C ALA A 455 24.48 -11.79 11.31
N ARG A 456 25.29 -12.46 10.47
CA ARG A 456 26.39 -11.81 9.75
C ARG A 456 25.89 -10.77 8.74
N LEU A 457 24.89 -11.11 7.92
CA LEU A 457 24.31 -10.22 6.91
C LEU A 457 23.61 -8.99 7.52
N ARG A 458 23.02 -9.14 8.71
CA ARG A 458 22.48 -7.99 9.48
C ARG A 458 23.58 -7.00 9.85
N GLY A 459 24.76 -7.50 10.21
CA GLY A 459 25.92 -6.68 10.55
C GLY A 459 26.53 -5.91 9.37
N THR A 460 26.31 -6.36 8.13
CA THR A 460 26.86 -5.69 6.93
C THR A 460 25.91 -4.66 6.32
N GLY A 461 24.65 -4.61 6.75
CA GLY A 461 23.63 -3.75 6.13
C GLY A 461 23.06 -4.27 4.81
N ALA A 462 23.45 -5.48 4.39
CA ALA A 462 23.10 -6.04 3.09
C ALA A 462 21.61 -6.32 2.86
N LEU A 463 20.81 -6.29 3.94
CA LEU A 463 19.37 -6.55 3.91
C LEU A 463 18.52 -5.27 3.76
N GLY A 464 19.14 -4.09 3.66
CA GLY A 464 18.43 -2.84 3.36
C GLY A 464 17.27 -2.52 4.32
N ASN A 465 16.08 -2.26 3.75
CA ASN A 465 14.86 -1.90 4.46
C ASN A 465 14.18 -3.05 5.24
N ALA A 466 14.72 -4.27 5.21
CA ALA A 466 14.21 -5.41 5.99
C ALA A 466 14.37 -5.26 7.52
N ARG A 467 14.46 -4.03 8.05
CA ARG A 467 14.60 -3.72 9.47
C ARG A 467 13.31 -3.98 10.26
N ASN A 468 12.15 -3.84 9.61
CA ASN A 468 10.87 -4.27 10.17
C ASN A 468 10.58 -5.69 9.68
N GLN A 469 10.92 -6.69 10.49
CA GLN A 469 10.89 -8.10 10.11
C GLN A 469 10.47 -8.97 11.30
N LEU A 470 9.81 -10.07 10.99
CA LEU A 470 9.57 -11.16 11.93
C LEU A 470 10.65 -12.22 11.74
N GLU A 471 11.28 -12.70 12.82
CA GLU A 471 12.16 -13.88 12.76
C GLU A 471 11.46 -15.10 13.39
N LEU A 472 11.34 -16.17 12.60
CA LEU A 472 10.80 -17.46 13.00
C LEU A 472 11.93 -18.49 13.03
N GLN A 473 12.50 -18.68 14.22
CA GLN A 473 13.57 -19.64 14.43
C GLN A 473 13.01 -21.07 14.57
N LEU A 474 13.53 -21.99 13.76
CA LEU A 474 13.20 -23.41 13.78
C LEU A 474 14.33 -24.22 14.44
N ASP A 475 13.94 -25.03 15.43
CA ASP A 475 14.83 -25.95 16.13
C ASP A 475 14.60 -27.42 15.78
N LYS A 476 15.48 -28.28 16.27
CA LYS A 476 15.32 -29.74 16.22
C LYS A 476 14.00 -30.17 16.88
N PHE A 477 13.43 -31.27 16.41
CA PHE A 477 12.22 -31.80 17.04
C PHE A 477 12.52 -32.39 18.43
N PRO A 478 11.59 -32.27 19.39
CA PRO A 478 11.66 -32.98 20.65
C PRO A 478 11.73 -34.51 20.44
N ALA A 479 12.62 -35.18 21.15
CA ALA A 479 12.82 -36.63 21.07
C ALA A 479 11.52 -37.43 21.25
N LYS A 480 10.59 -36.95 22.09
CA LYS A 480 9.28 -37.58 22.30
C LYS A 480 8.44 -37.63 21.01
N ILE A 481 8.38 -36.53 20.26
CA ILE A 481 7.62 -36.43 19.01
C ILE A 481 8.23 -37.39 17.98
N VAL A 482 9.54 -37.34 17.82
CA VAL A 482 10.30 -38.18 16.87
C VAL A 482 10.15 -39.67 17.20
N ARG A 483 10.26 -40.05 18.48
CA ARG A 483 10.11 -41.45 18.91
C ARG A 483 8.72 -41.98 18.57
N ASN A 484 7.67 -41.19 18.81
CA ASN A 484 6.31 -41.58 18.47
C ASN A 484 6.13 -41.74 16.96
N ALA A 485 6.70 -40.82 16.17
CA ALA A 485 6.65 -40.91 14.72
C ALA A 485 7.38 -42.15 14.18
N LEU A 486 8.60 -42.44 14.67
CA LEU A 486 9.37 -43.62 14.26
C LEU A 486 8.71 -44.96 14.66
N ARG A 487 8.02 -45.00 15.80
CA ARG A 487 7.30 -46.20 16.27
C ARG A 487 6.19 -46.67 15.34
N THR A 488 5.70 -45.81 14.45
CA THR A 488 4.74 -46.21 13.41
C THR A 488 5.34 -47.16 12.37
N LYS A 489 6.68 -47.19 12.23
CA LYS A 489 7.41 -47.98 11.22
C LYS A 489 8.46 -48.93 11.83
N ILE A 490 8.94 -48.66 13.04
CA ILE A 490 10.01 -49.42 13.70
C ILE A 490 9.53 -49.79 15.11
N TYR A 491 9.36 -51.09 15.37
CA TYR A 491 8.77 -51.62 16.62
C TYR A 491 9.60 -51.32 17.88
N LYS A 492 10.94 -51.43 17.80
CA LYS A 492 11.89 -51.04 18.86
C LYS A 492 12.82 -49.97 18.31
N VAL A 493 12.66 -48.71 18.75
CA VAL A 493 13.50 -47.59 18.32
C VAL A 493 14.57 -47.29 19.39
N PRO A 494 15.86 -47.54 19.12
CA PRO A 494 16.97 -47.14 20.00
C PRO A 494 17.00 -45.63 20.25
N GLU A 495 17.54 -45.25 21.40
CA GLU A 495 17.59 -43.84 21.78
C GLU A 495 18.56 -43.03 20.89
N GLU A 496 19.61 -43.67 20.37
CA GLU A 496 20.57 -43.12 19.43
C GLU A 496 19.88 -42.74 18.11
N LEU A 497 19.02 -43.62 17.59
CA LEU A 497 18.23 -43.35 16.38
C LEU A 497 17.24 -42.20 16.60
N VAL A 498 16.61 -42.13 17.77
CA VAL A 498 15.76 -40.98 18.14
C VAL A 498 16.58 -39.68 18.17
N ARG A 499 17.77 -39.69 18.80
CA ARG A 499 18.66 -38.51 18.88
C ARG A 499 19.09 -38.02 17.52
N MET A 500 19.41 -38.92 16.59
CA MET A 500 19.72 -38.58 15.20
C MET A 500 18.50 -37.97 14.50
N ALA A 501 17.35 -38.63 14.61
CA ALA A 501 16.09 -38.22 13.98
C ALA A 501 15.47 -36.94 14.56
N CYS A 502 15.99 -36.39 15.67
CA CYS A 502 15.68 -35.02 16.09
C CYS A 502 16.02 -33.98 15.00
N VAL A 503 16.94 -34.30 14.08
CA VAL A 503 17.14 -33.53 12.84
C VAL A 503 16.24 -34.10 11.74
N PRO A 504 15.31 -33.31 11.18
CA PRO A 504 14.36 -33.75 10.14
C PRO A 504 14.99 -34.45 8.93
N LEU A 505 16.17 -34.00 8.50
CA LEU A 505 16.92 -34.65 7.42
C LEU A 505 17.23 -36.12 7.74
N PHE A 506 17.74 -36.39 8.95
CA PHE A 506 18.06 -37.75 9.37
C PHE A 506 16.82 -38.58 9.67
N TYR A 507 15.76 -37.96 10.21
CA TYR A 507 14.47 -38.62 10.37
C TYR A 507 13.95 -39.18 9.05
N GLU A 508 13.98 -38.39 7.98
CA GLU A 508 13.55 -38.86 6.65
C GLU A 508 14.45 -39.97 6.10
N MET A 509 15.77 -39.86 6.27
CA MET A 509 16.70 -40.93 5.86
C MET A 509 16.39 -42.24 6.58
N ILE A 510 16.11 -42.20 7.88
CA ILE A 510 15.76 -43.39 8.68
C ILE A 510 14.44 -43.99 8.21
N ARG A 511 13.43 -43.14 7.98
CA ARG A 511 12.08 -43.57 7.57
C ARG A 511 12.04 -44.26 6.20
N ARG A 512 12.96 -43.94 5.28
CA ARG A 512 12.97 -44.52 3.92
C ARG A 512 13.43 -45.97 3.86
N THR A 513 14.10 -46.48 4.88
CA THR A 513 14.65 -47.84 4.90
C THR A 513 14.25 -48.59 6.17
N PRO A 514 12.95 -48.70 6.48
CA PRO A 514 12.50 -49.25 7.76
C PRO A 514 12.93 -50.71 7.94
N ASP A 515 12.89 -51.51 6.88
CA ASP A 515 13.25 -52.93 6.93
C ASP A 515 14.74 -53.12 7.19
N HIS A 516 15.60 -52.32 6.55
CA HIS A 516 17.04 -52.32 6.79
C HIS A 516 17.38 -51.98 8.25
N TRP A 517 16.70 -50.99 8.84
CA TRP A 517 16.88 -50.67 10.26
C TRP A 517 16.38 -51.80 11.15
N GLN A 518 15.25 -52.44 10.82
CA GLN A 518 14.77 -53.58 11.59
C GLN A 518 15.73 -54.78 11.53
N GLU A 519 16.38 -55.03 10.39
CA GLU A 519 17.39 -56.08 10.25
C GLU A 519 18.65 -55.77 11.07
N LEU A 520 19.20 -54.56 10.95
CA LEU A 520 20.37 -54.13 11.72
C LEU A 520 20.14 -54.24 13.24
N LEU A 521 18.95 -53.84 13.71
CA LEU A 521 18.61 -53.87 15.13
C LEU A 521 18.34 -55.29 15.66
N LYS A 522 17.93 -56.22 14.79
CA LYS A 522 17.83 -57.65 15.15
C LYS A 522 19.21 -58.32 15.25
N ALA A 523 20.19 -57.82 14.51
CA ALA A 523 21.55 -58.35 14.52
C ALA A 523 22.37 -57.94 15.76
N GLU A 524 21.99 -56.86 16.47
CA GLU A 524 22.60 -56.45 17.75
C GLU A 524 22.02 -57.19 18.97
N ASP A 525 20.83 -57.78 18.86
CA ASP A 525 20.17 -58.57 19.92
C ASP A 525 20.67 -60.05 19.96
N ASN A 526 21.50 -60.48 18.98
CA ASN A 526 22.15 -61.81 18.88
C ASN A 526 23.67 -61.69 19.04
#